data_AF-A0A2N5Z402-F1
#
_entry.id   AF-A0A2N5Z402-F1
#
_cell.length_a   1.000
_cell.length_b   1.000
_cell.length_c   1.000
_cell.angle_alpha   90.00
_cell.angle_beta   90.00
_cell.angle_gamma   90.00
#
_symmetry.space_group_name_H-M   'P 1'
#
loop_
_entity.id
_entity.type
_entity.pdbx_description
1 polymer ?
#
loop_
_entity_poly.entity_id
_entity_poly.type
_entity_poly.pdbx_seq_one_letter_code
_entity_poly.pdbx_strand_id
1 'polypeptide(L)'
;MNKKRLLYIVGVLLIIAVVIYLTVISGSEEAEVVINAPVKYGKFEIVVTTTGELQAENSEKIRGPSGLRRIRVYNVKITDLVAEGTVIDSGDYVATLDRTEAETRLKDIESNLQQIESQYTETRLDTTMEMRNARDELVNLKYSMEEAKI
;
A
#
# COMPACT_ATOMS: atom_id res chain seq x y z
N MET A 1 14.43 115.21 -35.50
CA MET A 1 13.98 114.35 -36.61
C MET A 1 12.67 113.68 -36.21
N ASN A 2 11.60 113.95 -36.96
CA ASN A 2 10.15 113.79 -36.73
C ASN A 2 9.65 112.65 -35.81
N LYS A 3 9.01 113.03 -34.67
CA LYS A 3 8.36 112.15 -33.66
C LYS A 3 7.42 111.07 -34.23
N LYS A 4 6.87 111.26 -35.44
CA LYS A 4 6.01 110.29 -36.13
C LYS A 4 6.77 109.03 -36.60
N ARG A 5 8.05 109.12 -36.98
CA ARG A 5 8.85 107.93 -37.39
C ARG A 5 9.20 107.01 -36.22
N LEU A 6 9.39 107.58 -35.03
CA LEU A 6 9.67 106.81 -33.81
C LEU A 6 8.48 105.94 -33.39
N LEU A 7 7.26 106.43 -33.62
CA LEU A 7 6.00 105.74 -33.31
C LEU A 7 5.77 104.51 -34.21
N TYR A 8 6.14 104.59 -35.49
CA TYR A 8 6.12 103.43 -36.40
C TYR A 8 7.17 102.38 -36.03
N ILE A 9 8.37 102.78 -35.61
CA ILE A 9 9.43 101.85 -35.20
C ILE A 9 9.02 101.08 -33.94
N VAL A 10 8.44 101.76 -32.94
CA VAL A 10 7.95 101.12 -31.71
C VAL A 10 6.78 100.18 -32.00
N GLY A 11 5.86 100.56 -32.90
CA GLY A 11 4.74 99.70 -33.30
C GLY A 11 5.19 98.41 -33.98
N VAL A 12 6.17 98.49 -34.89
CA VAL A 12 6.73 97.30 -35.55
C VAL A 12 7.46 96.39 -34.55
N LEU A 13 8.19 96.97 -33.60
CA LEU A 13 8.88 96.22 -32.55
C LEU A 13 7.90 95.48 -31.63
N LEU A 14 6.76 96.09 -31.31
CA LEU A 14 5.69 95.47 -30.53
C LEU A 14 5.03 94.31 -31.28
N ILE A 15 4.77 94.48 -32.58
CA ILE A 15 4.21 93.41 -33.40
C ILE A 15 5.18 92.23 -33.50
N ILE A 16 6.47 92.48 -33.69
CA ILE A 16 7.51 91.44 -33.71
C ILE A 16 7.58 90.72 -32.36
N ALA A 17 7.51 91.45 -31.25
CA ALA A 17 7.50 90.84 -29.91
C ALA A 17 6.26 89.95 -29.69
N VAL A 18 5.08 90.36 -30.16
CA VAL A 18 3.85 89.56 -30.07
C VAL A 18 3.92 88.31 -30.94
N VAL A 19 4.48 88.41 -32.15
CA VAL A 19 4.66 87.25 -33.03
C VAL A 19 5.64 86.24 -32.41
N ILE A 20 6.77 86.71 -31.86
CA ILE A 20 7.72 85.83 -31.16
C ILE A 20 7.05 85.17 -29.96
N TYR A 21 6.32 85.94 -29.14
CA TYR A 21 5.60 85.43 -27.98
C TYR A 21 4.57 84.35 -28.35
N LEU A 22 3.80 84.55 -29.42
CA LEU A 22 2.84 83.56 -29.91
C LEU A 22 3.53 82.30 -30.46
N THR A 23 4.65 82.45 -31.18
CA THR A 23 5.38 81.27 -31.72
C THR A 23 6.08 80.44 -30.65
N VAL A 24 6.51 81.05 -29.53
CA VAL A 24 7.16 80.35 -28.42
C VAL A 24 6.13 79.63 -27.54
N ILE A 25 4.94 80.20 -27.35
CA ILE A 25 3.86 79.57 -26.56
C ILE A 25 3.15 78.44 -27.32
N SER A 26 3.08 78.50 -28.65
CA SER A 26 2.46 77.45 -29.47
C SER A 26 3.37 76.24 -29.72
N GLY A 27 4.51 76.13 -29.04
CA GLY A 27 5.51 75.09 -29.29
C GLY A 27 5.82 74.23 -28.07
N SER A 28 4.94 73.28 -27.77
CA SER A 28 5.28 71.90 -27.33
C SER A 28 4.03 71.20 -26.80
N GLU A 29 3.25 70.59 -27.70
CA GLU A 29 2.60 69.35 -27.28
C GLU A 29 3.75 68.39 -27.01
N GLU A 30 4.01 68.10 -25.73
CA GLU A 30 4.83 66.96 -25.35
C GLU A 30 4.16 65.75 -25.97
N ALA A 31 4.70 65.31 -27.12
CA ALA A 31 4.29 64.09 -27.76
C ALA A 31 4.44 62.99 -26.73
N GLU A 32 3.32 62.52 -26.21
CA GLU A 32 3.23 61.45 -25.23
C GLU A 32 4.05 60.28 -25.79
N VAL A 33 5.25 60.07 -25.25
CA VAL A 33 6.17 59.06 -25.79
C VAL A 33 5.62 57.70 -25.40
N VAL A 34 4.75 57.16 -26.25
CA VAL A 34 4.20 55.82 -26.05
C VAL A 34 5.31 54.82 -26.37
N ILE A 35 5.92 54.28 -25.31
CA ILE A 35 6.96 53.27 -25.41
C ILE A 35 6.31 51.95 -25.85
N ASN A 36 6.40 51.65 -27.14
CA ASN A 36 5.89 50.42 -27.73
C ASN A 36 7.04 49.45 -28.03
N ALA A 37 6.85 48.17 -27.70
CA ALA A 37 7.79 47.10 -28.03
C ALA A 37 7.09 46.04 -28.92
N PRO A 38 7.75 45.55 -29.99
CA PRO A 38 7.17 44.54 -30.86
C PRO A 38 7.05 43.20 -30.13
N VAL A 39 5.85 42.61 -30.11
CA VAL A 39 5.62 41.28 -29.55
C VAL A 39 6.15 40.21 -30.50
N LYS A 40 6.83 39.20 -29.93
CA LYS A 40 7.32 38.03 -30.66
C LYS A 40 6.50 36.82 -30.25
N TYR A 41 5.91 36.14 -31.22
CA TYR A 41 5.20 34.89 -31.00
C TYR A 41 6.19 33.73 -30.99
N GLY A 42 6.07 32.87 -29.99
CA GLY A 42 6.87 31.66 -29.82
C GLY A 42 6.04 30.62 -29.08
N LYS A 43 6.53 29.38 -29.04
CA LYS A 43 5.89 28.34 -28.22
C LYS A 43 6.09 28.70 -26.75
N PHE A 44 4.99 28.90 -26.04
CA PHE A 44 4.98 29.13 -24.60
C PHE A 44 4.50 27.85 -23.93
N GLU A 45 5.44 27.11 -23.33
CA GLU A 45 5.15 25.87 -22.62
C GLU A 45 5.01 26.17 -21.12
N ILE A 46 3.86 25.80 -20.55
CA ILE A 46 3.60 25.93 -19.12
C ILE A 46 3.91 24.59 -18.48
N VAL A 47 5.11 24.49 -17.88
CA VAL A 47 5.51 23.30 -17.12
C VAL A 47 5.05 23.46 -15.67
N VAL A 48 4.11 22.61 -15.24
CA VAL A 48 3.65 22.55 -13.86
C VAL A 48 4.44 21.47 -13.13
N THR A 49 5.32 21.88 -12.22
CA THR A 49 6.07 20.94 -11.37
C THR A 49 5.21 20.55 -10.19
N THR A 50 4.93 19.25 -10.05
CA THR A 50 4.30 18.70 -8.86
C THR A 50 5.30 17.86 -8.08
N THR A 51 5.13 17.82 -6.76
CA THR A 51 5.92 16.99 -5.87
C THR A 51 5.05 15.83 -5.38
N GLY A 52 5.59 14.62 -5.43
CA GLY A 52 4.94 13.43 -4.89
C GLY A 52 5.99 12.42 -4.43
N GLU A 53 5.55 11.47 -3.60
CA GLU A 53 6.39 10.36 -3.16
C GLU A 53 6.06 9.11 -3.97
N LEU A 54 7.09 8.34 -4.30
CA LEU A 54 6.91 7.03 -4.92
C LEU A 54 6.52 6.01 -3.84
N GLN A 55 5.48 5.23 -4.11
CA GLN A 55 5.07 4.11 -3.28
C GLN A 55 5.09 2.83 -4.11
N ALA A 56 5.33 1.70 -3.44
CA ALA A 56 5.24 0.40 -4.08
C ALA A 56 3.82 0.14 -4.58
N GLU A 57 3.68 -0.41 -5.78
CA GLU A 57 2.38 -0.75 -6.37
C GLU A 57 1.62 -1.76 -5.49
N ASN A 58 2.35 -2.73 -4.93
CA ASN A 58 1.83 -3.72 -4.00
C ASN A 58 2.78 -3.85 -2.81
N SER A 59 2.22 -3.99 -1.61
CA SER A 59 2.96 -4.23 -0.39
C SER A 59 2.26 -5.29 0.45
N GLU A 60 2.91 -6.42 0.64
CA GLU A 60 2.41 -7.52 1.46
C GLU A 60 3.35 -7.79 2.63
N LYS A 61 2.76 -8.06 3.80
CA LYS A 61 3.51 -8.41 5.02
C LYS A 61 3.45 -9.92 5.21
N ILE A 62 4.58 -10.59 5.02
CA ILE A 62 4.71 -12.02 5.30
C ILE A 62 4.65 -12.22 6.81
N ARG A 63 3.67 -13.02 7.27
CA ARG A 63 3.45 -13.32 8.69
C ARG A 63 3.76 -14.78 8.97
N GLY A 64 4.17 -15.07 10.21
CA GLY A 64 4.32 -16.44 10.67
C GLY A 64 3.01 -17.23 10.62
N PRO A 65 3.09 -18.58 10.67
CA PRO A 65 1.94 -19.46 10.54
C PRO A 65 0.88 -19.19 11.62
N SER A 66 -0.37 -19.15 11.19
CA SER A 66 -1.50 -18.93 12.10
C SER A 66 -1.85 -20.21 12.86
N GLY A 67 -2.23 -20.09 14.14
CA GLY A 67 -2.72 -21.23 14.91
C GLY A 67 -1.67 -22.00 15.72
N LEU A 68 -0.43 -21.49 15.85
CA LEU A 68 0.59 -22.03 16.76
C LEU A 68 0.04 -22.23 18.19
N ARG A 69 -0.81 -21.30 18.65
CA ARG A 69 -1.48 -21.42 19.95
C ARG A 69 -2.43 -22.62 20.07
N ARG A 70 -3.06 -23.07 18.97
CA ARG A 70 -3.96 -24.23 18.99
C ARG A 70 -3.19 -25.53 19.26
N ILE A 71 -1.98 -25.62 18.71
CA ILE A 71 -1.06 -26.74 18.95
C ILE A 71 -0.21 -26.52 20.21
N ARG A 72 -0.57 -25.54 21.05
CA ARG A 72 0.14 -25.19 22.30
C ARG A 72 1.61 -24.86 22.11
N VAL A 73 1.98 -24.35 20.93
CA VAL A 73 3.31 -23.80 20.64
C VAL A 73 3.26 -22.30 20.91
N TYR A 74 3.99 -21.86 21.93
CA TYR A 74 3.95 -20.47 22.40
C TYR A 74 5.15 -19.66 21.94
N ASN A 75 6.31 -20.30 21.83
CA ASN A 75 7.55 -19.65 21.49
C ASN A 75 8.07 -20.22 20.18
N VAL A 76 8.10 -19.39 19.15
CA VAL A 76 8.68 -19.74 17.86
C VAL A 76 9.80 -18.76 17.57
N LYS A 77 11.01 -19.31 17.45
CA LYS A 77 12.21 -18.56 17.06
C LYS A 77 12.42 -18.71 15.56
N ILE A 78 12.98 -17.67 14.94
CA ILE A 78 13.45 -17.74 13.56
C ILE A 78 14.84 -18.37 13.60
N THR A 79 15.05 -19.49 12.92
CA THR A 79 16.34 -20.16 12.84
C THR A 79 17.17 -19.67 11.67
N ASP A 80 16.51 -19.32 10.57
CA ASP A 80 17.15 -18.82 9.37
C ASP A 80 16.21 -17.87 8.62
N LEU A 81 16.78 -16.88 7.95
CA LEU A 81 16.06 -15.82 7.23
C LEU A 81 16.87 -15.43 5.98
N VAL A 82 16.16 -15.23 4.87
CA VAL A 82 16.77 -14.71 3.65
C VAL A 82 17.36 -13.30 3.88
N ALA A 83 18.45 -12.99 3.18
CA ALA A 83 19.09 -11.69 3.27
C ALA A 83 18.16 -10.56 2.79
N GLU A 84 18.29 -9.38 3.40
CA GLU A 84 17.52 -8.19 3.01
C GLU A 84 17.86 -7.77 1.56
N GLY A 85 16.84 -7.32 0.83
CA GLY A 85 16.99 -6.91 -0.58
C GLY A 85 17.03 -8.07 -1.58
N THR A 86 16.81 -9.31 -1.15
CA THR A 86 16.72 -10.48 -2.04
C THR A 86 15.42 -10.47 -2.82
N VAL A 87 15.49 -10.75 -4.12
CA VAL A 87 14.32 -10.94 -4.99
C VAL A 87 13.85 -12.38 -4.84
N ILE A 88 12.61 -12.55 -4.40
CA ILE A 88 11.96 -13.85 -4.20
C ILE A 88 10.64 -13.89 -4.96
N ASP A 89 10.25 -15.06 -5.44
CA ASP A 89 8.96 -15.28 -6.10
C ASP A 89 7.92 -15.86 -5.11
N SER A 90 6.69 -15.99 -5.58
CA SER A 90 5.56 -16.50 -4.83
C SER A 90 5.80 -17.96 -4.42
N GLY A 91 5.86 -18.19 -3.11
CA GLY A 91 6.07 -19.52 -2.54
C GLY A 91 7.53 -19.88 -2.30
N ASP A 92 8.46 -18.98 -2.63
CA ASP A 92 9.87 -19.19 -2.32
C ASP A 92 10.13 -19.18 -0.81
N TYR A 93 11.27 -19.78 -0.47
CA TYR A 93 11.75 -19.83 0.90
C TYR A 93 12.08 -18.42 1.42
N VAL A 94 11.50 -18.05 2.57
CA VAL A 94 11.74 -16.75 3.22
C VAL A 94 12.42 -16.94 4.56
N ALA A 95 11.88 -17.81 5.42
CA ALA A 95 12.38 -18.02 6.76
C ALA A 95 12.12 -19.45 7.22
N THR A 96 13.05 -20.00 8.00
CA THR A 96 12.82 -21.22 8.79
C THR A 96 12.52 -20.83 10.23
N LEU A 97 11.50 -21.48 10.77
CA LEU A 97 11.10 -21.35 12.17
C LEU A 97 11.53 -22.60 12.94
N ASP A 98 11.85 -22.46 14.22
CA ASP A 98 12.20 -23.60 15.09
C ASP A 98 11.00 -24.56 15.21
N ARG A 99 11.21 -25.79 14.74
CA ARG A 99 10.18 -26.84 14.64
C ARG A 99 10.15 -27.77 15.85
N THR A 100 11.13 -27.66 16.75
CA THR A 100 11.37 -28.65 17.81
C THR A 100 10.14 -28.86 18.71
N GLU A 101 9.50 -27.78 19.13
CA GLU A 101 8.30 -27.84 19.98
C GLU A 101 7.13 -28.49 19.25
N ALA A 102 6.93 -28.13 17.98
CA ALA A 102 5.86 -28.69 17.15
C ALA A 102 6.08 -30.19 16.83
N GLU A 103 7.32 -30.58 16.53
CA GLU A 103 7.69 -31.98 16.24
C GLU A 103 7.55 -32.86 17.48
N THR A 104 7.93 -32.35 18.65
CA THR A 104 7.72 -33.06 19.92
C THR A 104 6.23 -33.31 20.14
N ARG A 105 5.38 -32.30 19.90
CA ARG A 105 3.92 -32.43 20.03
C ARG A 105 3.32 -33.39 19.01
N LEU A 106 3.81 -33.36 17.77
CA LEU A 106 3.37 -34.31 16.75
C LEU A 106 3.65 -35.74 17.21
N LYS A 107 4.85 -36.01 17.72
CA LYS A 107 5.25 -37.31 18.23
C LYS A 107 4.40 -37.76 19.44
N ASP A 108 4.10 -36.85 20.36
CA ASP A 108 3.19 -37.13 21.48
C ASP A 108 1.79 -37.53 20.97
N ILE A 109 1.25 -36.83 19.97
CA ILE A 109 -0.07 -37.12 19.40
C ILE A 109 -0.05 -38.47 18.67
N GLU A 110 0.98 -38.75 17.88
CA GLU A 110 1.16 -40.02 17.18
C GLU A 110 1.23 -41.20 18.17
N SER A 111 2.00 -41.06 19.25
CA SER A 111 2.09 -42.09 20.30
C SER A 111 0.74 -42.32 21.00
N ASN A 112 -0.01 -41.26 21.29
CA ASN A 112 -1.34 -41.38 21.89
C ASN A 112 -2.34 -42.03 20.93
N LEU A 113 -2.28 -41.69 19.64
CA LEU A 113 -3.12 -42.30 18.61
C LEU A 113 -2.84 -43.81 18.53
N GLN A 114 -1.57 -44.19 18.46
CA GLN A 114 -1.17 -45.60 18.42
C GLN A 114 -1.66 -46.39 19.64
N GLN A 115 -1.60 -45.77 20.83
CA GLN A 115 -2.13 -46.38 22.06
C GLN A 115 -3.65 -46.58 21.97
N ILE A 116 -4.39 -45.57 21.54
CA ILE A 116 -5.85 -45.63 21.40
C ILE A 116 -6.26 -46.68 20.34
N GLU A 117 -5.56 -46.74 19.22
CA GLU A 117 -5.81 -47.75 18.17
C GLU A 117 -5.58 -49.17 18.68
N SER A 118 -4.53 -49.37 19.49
CA SER A 118 -4.24 -50.66 20.12
C SER A 118 -5.34 -51.06 21.10
N GLN A 119 -5.75 -50.15 21.97
CA GLN A 119 -6.86 -50.35 22.93
C GLN A 119 -8.19 -50.62 22.23
N TYR A 120 -8.47 -49.89 21.14
CA TYR A 120 -9.67 -50.11 20.33
C TYR A 120 -9.67 -51.51 19.71
N THR A 121 -8.52 -51.96 19.21
CA THR A 121 -8.38 -53.29 18.61
C THR A 121 -8.55 -54.39 19.65
N GLU A 122 -7.93 -54.26 20.83
CA GLU A 122 -8.10 -55.17 21.97
C GLU A 122 -9.56 -55.24 22.41
N THR A 123 -10.19 -54.09 22.68
CA THR A 123 -11.60 -54.01 23.09
C THR A 123 -12.52 -54.69 22.07
N ARG A 124 -12.26 -54.49 20.77
CA ARG A 124 -13.02 -55.12 19.70
C ARG A 124 -12.86 -56.63 19.69
N LEU A 125 -11.64 -57.14 19.91
CA LEU A 125 -11.37 -58.58 19.99
C LEU A 125 -12.07 -59.18 21.22
N ASP A 126 -11.96 -58.56 22.38
CA ASP A 126 -12.61 -59.01 23.62
C ASP A 126 -14.13 -59.03 23.47
N THR A 127 -14.71 -57.95 22.94
CA THR A 127 -16.16 -57.90 22.65
C THR A 127 -16.58 -59.02 21.70
N THR A 128 -15.75 -59.33 20.70
CA THR A 128 -16.03 -60.42 19.75
C THR A 128 -16.00 -61.78 20.46
N MET A 129 -15.04 -61.99 21.36
CA MET A 129 -14.92 -63.22 22.15
C MET A 129 -16.07 -63.37 23.15
N GLU A 130 -16.46 -62.30 23.84
CA GLU A 130 -17.58 -62.28 24.78
C GLU A 130 -18.90 -62.59 24.06
N MET A 131 -19.17 -61.94 22.92
CA MET A 131 -20.36 -62.21 22.10
C MET A 131 -20.40 -63.64 21.56
N ARG A 132 -19.23 -64.24 21.28
CA ARG A 132 -19.13 -65.64 20.88
C ARG A 132 -19.49 -66.57 22.05
N ASN A 133 -18.92 -66.33 23.22
CA ASN A 133 -19.21 -67.14 24.41
C ASN A 133 -20.69 -67.07 24.80
N ALA A 134 -21.30 -65.87 24.75
CA ALA A 134 -22.73 -65.70 25.01
C ALA A 134 -23.60 -66.47 23.99
N ARG A 135 -23.19 -66.56 22.72
CA ARG A 135 -23.89 -67.38 21.72
C ARG A 135 -23.77 -68.87 22.02
N ASP A 136 -22.58 -69.34 22.40
CA ASP A 136 -22.36 -70.74 22.76
C ASP A 136 -23.19 -71.12 24.00
N GLU A 137 -23.29 -70.22 24.98
CA GLU A 137 -24.16 -70.39 26.16
C GLU A 137 -25.64 -70.48 25.79
N LEU A 138 -26.13 -69.62 24.89
CA LEU A 138 -27.51 -69.71 24.38
C LEU A 138 -27.80 -71.04 23.68
N VAL A 139 -26.83 -71.55 22.91
CA VAL A 139 -26.95 -72.86 22.27
C VAL A 139 -27.02 -73.98 23.31
N ASN A 140 -26.17 -73.95 24.34
CA ASN A 140 -26.19 -74.91 25.43
C ASN A 140 -27.53 -74.88 26.19
N LEU A 141 -28.03 -73.69 26.54
CA LEU A 141 -29.32 -73.51 27.20
C LEU A 141 -30.48 -74.06 26.36
N LYS A 142 -30.42 -73.90 25.04
CA LYS A 142 -31.42 -74.47 24.12
C LYS A 142 -31.41 -76.00 24.16
N TYR A 143 -30.24 -76.62 24.10
CA TYR A 143 -30.12 -78.09 24.20
C TYR A 143 -30.62 -78.61 25.55
N SER A 144 -30.26 -77.97 26.66
CA SER A 144 -30.75 -78.34 27.99
C SER A 144 -32.28 -78.24 28.12
N MET A 145 -32.91 -77.25 27.47
CA MET A 145 -34.37 -77.14 27.42
C MET A 145 -35.01 -78.25 26.57
N GLU A 146 -34.39 -78.64 25.45
CA GLU A 146 -34.86 -79.75 24.61
C GLU A 146 -34.78 -81.08 25.35
N GLU A 147 -33.69 -81.36 26.06
CA GLU A 147 -33.56 -82.56 26.91
C GLU A 147 -34.59 -82.61 28.03
N ALA A 148 -34.89 -81.48 28.69
CA ALA A 148 -35.87 -81.42 29.77
C ALA A 148 -37.34 -81.59 29.31
N LYS A 149 -37.61 -81.49 28.00
CA LYS A 149 -38.95 -81.69 27.42
C LYS A 149 -39.22 -83.12 26.99
N ILE A 150 -38.20 -83.97 26.96
CA ILE A 150 -38.27 -85.41 26.66
C ILE A 150 -38.53 -86.17 27.95
#